data_AF-A0A094ERX2-F1
#
_entry.id   AF-A0A094ERX2-F1
#
_cell.length_a   1.000
_cell.length_b   1.000
_cell.length_c   1.000
_cell.angle_alpha   90.00
_cell.angle_beta   90.00
_cell.angle_gamma   90.00
#
_symmetry.space_group_name_H-M   'P 1'
#
loop_
_entity.id
_entity.type
_entity.pdbx_description
1 polymer ?
#
loop_
_entity_poly.entity_id
_entity_poly.type
_entity_poly.pdbx_seq_one_letter_code
_entity_poly.pdbx_strand_id
1 'polypeptide(L)'
;GELVTANAFQNQDLFWALRGGGGGTFGVVTEATIRVFPDDPTVVSTVSISLPSSSEGLFFTTAVTGLLTVLQTLNKEGHPGQLRVYPSVDGFRKTDLMLYFTNTTTLSAEWMQISILKTTGFSQEQF
;
A
#
# COMPACT_ATOMS: atom_id res chain seq x y z
N GLY A 1 17.69 33.53 -1.75
CA GLY A 1 16.39 32.85 -1.72
C GLY A 1 15.72 33.16 -0.42
N GLU A 2 14.39 33.19 -0.40
CA GLU A 2 13.61 33.30 0.83
C GLU A 2 13.18 31.91 1.28
N LEU A 3 13.27 31.64 2.58
CA LEU A 3 12.79 30.39 3.17
C LEU A 3 11.30 30.56 3.51
N VAL A 4 10.44 29.78 2.87
CA VAL A 4 8.98 29.86 3.03
C VAL A 4 8.39 28.51 3.44
N THR A 5 7.31 28.55 4.22
CA THR A 5 6.52 27.37 4.60
C THR A 5 5.30 27.25 3.71
N ALA A 6 5.11 26.11 3.04
CA ALA A 6 3.93 25.81 2.24
C ALA A 6 3.11 24.69 2.89
N ASN A 7 1.85 24.97 3.24
CA ASN A 7 0.92 24.01 3.83
C ASN A 7 -0.54 24.37 3.49
N ALA A 8 -1.51 23.69 4.10
CA ALA A 8 -2.94 23.94 3.85
C ALA A 8 -3.43 25.35 4.27
N PHE A 9 -2.63 26.11 5.03
CA PHE A 9 -2.99 27.41 5.59
C PHE A 9 -2.10 28.56 5.06
N GLN A 10 -0.87 28.27 4.61
CA GLN A 10 0.12 29.25 4.15
C GLN A 10 0.69 28.85 2.79
N ASN A 11 0.83 29.80 1.86
CA ASN A 11 1.35 29.57 0.50
C ASN A 11 0.65 28.36 -0.18
N GLN A 12 -0.68 28.38 -0.20
CA GLN A 12 -1.52 27.24 -0.56
C GLN A 12 -1.40 26.86 -2.04
N ASP A 13 -1.17 27.85 -2.90
CA ASP A 13 -0.85 27.70 -4.31
C ASP A 13 0.46 26.92 -4.50
N LEU A 14 1.50 27.28 -3.74
CA LEU A 14 2.77 26.56 -3.71
C LEU A 14 2.59 25.14 -3.13
N PHE A 15 1.81 24.99 -2.06
CA PHE A 15 1.51 23.68 -1.47
C PHE A 15 0.72 22.76 -2.42
N TRP A 16 -0.17 23.32 -3.25
CA TRP A 16 -0.85 22.59 -4.31
C TRP A 16 0.14 22.19 -5.42
N ALA A 17 0.94 23.15 -5.89
CA ALA A 17 1.91 22.94 -6.97
C ALA A 17 2.96 21.87 -6.64
N LEU A 18 3.45 21.85 -5.40
CA LEU A 18 4.42 20.86 -4.92
C LEU A 18 3.86 19.43 -4.85
N ARG A 19 2.54 19.22 -4.88
CA ARG A 19 1.87 17.90 -4.79
C ARG A 19 1.51 17.30 -6.16
N GLY A 20 2.26 17.62 -7.20
CA GLY A 20 2.07 17.01 -8.53
C GLY A 20 2.57 17.84 -9.72
N GLY A 21 3.00 19.09 -9.52
CA GLY A 21 3.47 19.98 -10.58
C GLY A 21 4.89 19.72 -11.10
N GLY A 22 5.55 18.66 -10.61
CA GLY A 22 6.93 18.32 -10.97
C GLY A 22 7.98 18.98 -10.06
N GLY A 23 8.98 18.19 -9.64
CA GLY A 23 10.06 18.66 -8.78
C GLY A 23 11.01 19.63 -9.50
N GLY A 24 11.56 20.61 -8.76
CA GLY A 24 12.55 21.56 -9.27
C GLY A 24 11.98 22.81 -9.98
N THR A 25 10.68 22.84 -10.25
CA THR A 25 10.03 23.97 -10.95
C THR A 25 9.78 25.17 -10.04
N PHE A 26 9.39 24.93 -8.78
CA PHE A 26 8.87 25.98 -7.87
C PHE A 26 9.88 26.40 -6.78
N GLY A 27 11.05 25.77 -6.73
CA GLY A 27 12.09 26.03 -5.73
C GLY A 27 12.80 24.77 -5.26
N VAL A 28 13.57 24.92 -4.17
CA VAL A 28 14.32 23.82 -3.52
C VAL A 28 13.63 23.46 -2.21
N VAL A 29 13.13 22.23 -2.11
CA VAL A 29 12.53 21.71 -0.87
C VAL A 29 13.66 21.25 0.06
N THR A 30 13.78 21.88 1.23
CA THR A 30 14.78 21.53 2.25
C THR A 30 14.23 20.62 3.35
N GLU A 31 12.91 20.67 3.59
CA GLU A 31 12.20 19.89 4.61
C GLU A 31 10.78 19.56 4.13
N ALA A 32 10.26 18.39 4.49
CA ALA A 32 8.89 17.99 4.21
C ALA A 32 8.31 17.16 5.36
N THR A 33 7.07 17.45 5.74
CA THR A 33 6.30 16.66 6.70
C THR A 33 5.34 15.73 5.95
N ILE A 34 5.47 14.42 6.16
CA ILE A 34 4.62 13.40 5.53
C ILE A 34 3.80 12.64 6.57
N ARG A 35 2.62 12.16 6.17
CA ARG A 35 1.81 11.25 7.00
C ARG A 35 2.42 9.85 6.96
N VAL A 36 2.52 9.23 8.13
CA VAL A 36 2.94 7.83 8.30
C VAL A 36 1.73 6.97 8.68
N PHE A 37 1.77 5.69 8.34
CA PHE A 37 0.71 4.70 8.60
C PHE A 37 1.24 3.55 9.47
N PRO A 38 0.36 2.84 10.20
CA PRO A 38 0.74 1.63 10.95
C PRO A 38 1.37 0.55 10.05
N ASP A 39 2.22 -0.28 10.65
CA ASP A 39 2.83 -1.43 9.98
C ASP A 39 1.89 -2.65 10.10
N ASP A 40 1.04 -2.83 9.10
CA ASP A 40 0.04 -3.90 9.06
C ASP A 40 0.62 -5.16 8.37
N PRO A 41 0.35 -6.38 8.89
CA PRO A 41 0.79 -7.62 8.25
C PRO A 41 0.31 -7.69 6.80
N THR A 42 1.23 -7.93 5.87
CA THR A 42 0.93 -7.94 4.43
C THR A 42 1.26 -9.30 3.82
N VAL A 43 0.28 -9.88 3.12
CA VAL A 43 0.47 -11.09 2.32
C VAL A 43 0.81 -10.68 0.89
N VAL A 44 1.88 -11.26 0.35
CA VAL A 44 2.31 -11.05 -1.04
C VAL A 44 1.98 -12.29 -1.85
N SER A 45 1.30 -12.12 -2.97
CA SER A 45 1.00 -13.19 -3.93
C SER A 45 1.57 -12.84 -5.29
N THR A 46 2.11 -13.82 -6.02
CA THR A 46 2.61 -13.62 -7.39
C THR A 46 2.01 -14.65 -8.33
N VAL A 47 1.47 -14.16 -9.44
CA VAL A 47 1.01 -14.97 -10.56
C VAL A 47 1.95 -14.73 -11.75
N SER A 48 2.53 -15.79 -12.28
CA SER A 48 3.48 -15.75 -13.39
C SER A 48 2.92 -16.49 -14.59
N ILE A 49 3.04 -15.88 -15.78
CA ILE A 49 2.77 -16.56 -17.05
C ILE A 49 4.05 -16.51 -17.90
N SER A 50 4.49 -17.67 -18.35
CA SER A 50 5.62 -17.82 -19.26
C SER A 50 5.18 -18.52 -20.53
N LEU A 51 5.49 -17.94 -21.68
CA LEU A 51 5.17 -18.50 -23.00
C LEU A 51 6.41 -18.52 -23.89
N PRO A 52 6.49 -19.44 -24.86
CA PRO A 52 7.50 -19.38 -25.91
C PRO A 52 7.46 -18.03 -26.63
N SER A 53 8.63 -17.52 -27.01
CA SER A 53 8.74 -16.21 -27.69
C SER A 53 8.14 -16.22 -29.09
N SER A 54 8.00 -17.41 -29.69
CA SER A 54 7.25 -17.62 -30.92
C SER A 54 5.74 -17.34 -30.76
N SER A 55 5.23 -17.28 -29.53
CA SER A 55 3.82 -16.97 -29.21
C SER A 55 3.61 -15.51 -28.79
N GLU A 56 4.38 -14.58 -29.35
CA GLU A 56 4.36 -13.15 -28.97
C GLU A 56 2.97 -12.52 -29.01
N GLY A 57 2.19 -12.79 -30.06
CA GLY A 57 0.82 -12.28 -30.18
C GLY A 57 -0.06 -12.72 -29.01
N LEU A 58 -0.02 -14.00 -28.63
CA LEU A 58 -0.77 -14.55 -27.50
C LEU A 58 -0.28 -13.96 -26.17
N PHE A 59 1.03 -13.78 -26.03
CA PHE A 59 1.64 -13.21 -24.84
C PHE A 59 1.10 -11.81 -24.54
N PHE A 60 1.13 -10.90 -25.50
CA PHE A 60 0.65 -9.53 -25.26
C PHE A 60 -0.87 -9.44 -25.22
N THR A 61 -1.58 -10.11 -26.13
CA THR A 61 -3.04 -9.92 -26.25
C THR A 61 -3.83 -10.69 -25.20
N THR A 62 -3.31 -11.80 -24.68
CA THR A 62 -4.01 -12.67 -23.72
C THR A 62 -3.34 -12.68 -22.36
N ALA A 63 -2.05 -13.02 -22.27
CA ALA A 63 -1.39 -13.17 -20.96
C ALA A 63 -1.24 -11.81 -20.25
N VAL A 64 -0.66 -10.81 -20.92
CA VAL A 64 -0.48 -9.46 -20.36
C VAL A 64 -1.83 -8.78 -20.13
N THR A 65 -2.73 -8.81 -21.11
CA THR A 65 -4.09 -8.25 -20.95
C THR A 65 -4.84 -8.89 -19.79
N GLY A 66 -4.81 -10.23 -19.68
CA GLY A 66 -5.52 -10.95 -18.61
C GLY A 66 -5.01 -10.56 -17.23
N LEU A 67 -3.69 -10.54 -17.02
CA LEU A 67 -3.11 -10.10 -15.75
C LEU A 67 -3.38 -8.61 -15.49
N LEU A 68 -3.36 -7.75 -16.52
CA LEU A 68 -3.72 -6.35 -16.39
C LEU A 68 -5.19 -6.18 -15.98
N THR A 69 -6.11 -6.97 -16.54
CA THR A 69 -7.52 -6.96 -16.15
C THR A 69 -7.70 -7.37 -14.70
N VAL A 70 -7.01 -8.43 -14.24
CA VAL A 70 -7.02 -8.83 -12.82
C VAL A 70 -6.51 -7.69 -11.93
N LEU A 71 -5.38 -7.06 -12.29
CA LEU A 71 -4.84 -5.93 -11.55
C LEU A 71 -5.83 -4.75 -11.50
N GLN A 72 -6.50 -4.44 -12.61
CA GLN A 72 -7.51 -3.38 -12.66
C GLN A 72 -8.72 -3.68 -11.77
N THR A 73 -9.18 -4.93 -11.73
CA THR A 73 -10.27 -5.36 -10.85
C THR A 73 -9.88 -5.20 -9.39
N LEU A 74 -8.72 -5.72 -9.00
CA LEU A 74 -8.22 -5.65 -7.63
C LEU A 74 -7.92 -4.21 -7.18
N ASN A 75 -7.38 -3.37 -8.06
CA ASN A 75 -7.18 -1.95 -7.77
C ASN A 75 -8.51 -1.23 -7.47
N LYS A 76 -9.62 -1.60 -8.13
CA LYS A 76 -10.96 -1.04 -7.84
C LYS A 76 -11.48 -1.49 -6.47
N GLU A 77 -11.04 -2.65 -5.99
CA GLU A 77 -11.35 -3.20 -4.66
C GLU A 77 -10.38 -2.70 -3.57
N GLY A 78 -9.40 -1.86 -3.93
CA GLY A 78 -8.43 -1.29 -2.99
C GLY A 78 -7.20 -2.16 -2.74
N HIS A 79 -7.00 -3.23 -3.51
CA HIS A 79 -5.83 -4.11 -3.42
C HIS A 79 -4.77 -3.69 -4.45
N PRO A 80 -3.62 -3.14 -4.02
CA PRO A 80 -2.58 -2.70 -4.94
C PRO A 80 -1.76 -3.88 -5.47
N GLY A 81 -1.12 -3.65 -6.61
CA GLY A 81 -0.22 -4.62 -7.21
C GLY A 81 0.69 -4.02 -8.27
N GLN A 82 1.61 -4.86 -8.75
CA GLN A 82 2.57 -4.53 -9.78
C GLN A 82 2.54 -5.60 -10.88
N LEU A 83 2.23 -5.17 -12.10
CA LEU A 83 2.45 -5.95 -13.30
C LEU A 83 3.86 -5.68 -13.83
N ARG A 84 4.60 -6.75 -14.14
CA ARG A 84 5.93 -6.69 -14.76
C ARG A 84 5.95 -7.54 -16.01
N VAL A 85 6.46 -6.97 -17.10
CA VAL A 85 6.69 -7.67 -18.35
C VAL A 85 8.19 -7.73 -18.58
N TYR A 86 8.73 -8.93 -18.79
CA TYR A 86 10.16 -9.13 -18.99
C TYR A 86 10.50 -9.31 -20.47
N PRO A 87 11.72 -8.94 -20.91
CA PRO A 87 12.21 -9.32 -22.22
C PRO A 87 12.27 -10.83 -22.36
N SER A 88 12.37 -11.31 -23.61
CA SER A 88 12.59 -12.73 -23.87
C SER A 88 13.98 -13.15 -23.36
N VAL A 89 14.03 -14.26 -22.61
CA VAL A 89 15.25 -14.91 -22.13
C VAL A 89 15.12 -16.40 -22.44
N ASP A 90 16.15 -17.01 -23.02
CA ASP A 90 16.19 -18.43 -23.38
C ASP A 90 14.99 -18.90 -24.22
N GLY A 91 14.47 -18.01 -25.09
CA GLY A 91 13.34 -18.32 -25.96
C GLY A 91 11.98 -18.24 -25.27
N PHE A 92 11.90 -17.81 -24.00
CA PHE A 92 10.64 -17.60 -23.28
C PHE A 92 10.44 -16.13 -22.92
N ARG A 93 9.19 -15.68 -23.01
CA ARG A 93 8.74 -14.39 -22.46
C ARG A 93 7.93 -14.65 -21.20
N LYS A 94 8.11 -13.80 -20.21
CA LYS A 94 7.47 -13.91 -18.90
C LYS A 94 6.76 -12.61 -18.54
N THR A 95 5.61 -12.73 -17.88
CA THR A 95 4.92 -11.62 -17.21
C THR A 95 4.52 -12.06 -15.80
N ASP A 96 4.67 -11.15 -14.84
CA ASP A 96 4.33 -11.37 -13.44
C ASP A 96 3.33 -10.33 -12.96
N LEU A 97 2.30 -10.77 -12.25
CA LEU A 97 1.45 -9.93 -11.44
C LEU A 97 1.72 -10.23 -9.97
N MET A 98 2.32 -9.26 -9.27
CA MET A 98 2.53 -9.30 -7.84
C MET A 98 1.46 -8.46 -7.15
N LEU A 99 0.81 -9.02 -6.13
CA LEU A 99 -0.32 -8.41 -5.42
C LEU A 99 0.01 -8.32 -3.93
N TYR A 100 -0.48 -7.25 -3.32
CA TYR A 100 -0.31 -6.98 -1.89
C TYR A 100 -1.68 -6.96 -1.22
N PHE A 101 -1.84 -7.83 -0.22
CA PHE A 101 -3.04 -7.92 0.58
C PHE A 101 -2.68 -7.58 2.03
N THR A 102 -3.00 -6.35 2.43
CA THR A 102 -2.78 -5.87 3.80
C THR A 102 -3.91 -6.39 4.69
N ASN A 103 -3.56 -7.05 5.79
CA ASN A 103 -4.51 -7.45 6.80
C ASN A 103 -4.80 -6.27 7.72
N THR A 104 -5.86 -5.52 7.40
CA THR A 104 -6.34 -4.40 8.21
C THR A 104 -7.39 -4.84 9.23
N THR A 105 -7.45 -6.13 9.60
CA THR A 105 -8.35 -6.56 10.69
C THR A 105 -7.95 -5.76 11.90
N THR A 106 -8.82 -4.82 12.27
CA THR A 106 -8.58 -3.92 13.38
C THR A 106 -8.23 -4.79 14.59
N LEU A 107 -7.02 -4.62 15.13
CA LEU A 107 -6.91 -4.67 16.58
C LEU A 107 -7.72 -3.46 17.06
N SER A 108 -9.05 -3.56 17.00
CA SER A 108 -9.91 -2.79 17.87
C SER A 108 -9.66 -3.41 19.25
N ALA A 109 -8.50 -3.11 19.81
CA ALA A 109 -8.32 -2.94 21.23
C ALA A 109 -9.15 -1.71 21.63
N GLU A 110 -10.44 -1.74 21.33
CA GLU A 110 -11.44 -0.98 22.05
C GLU A 110 -11.49 -1.65 23.42
N TRP A 111 -10.65 -1.17 24.34
CA TRP A 111 -10.98 -1.01 25.74
C TRP A 111 -11.89 -2.09 26.36
N MET A 112 -11.47 -3.36 26.38
CA MET A 112 -11.98 -4.29 27.40
C MET A 112 -11.26 -3.99 28.72
N GLN A 113 -11.61 -2.88 29.36
CA GLN A 113 -11.38 -2.72 30.79
C GLN A 113 -12.47 -3.51 31.52
N ILE A 114 -12.14 -4.73 31.96
CA ILE A 114 -12.90 -5.38 33.03
C ILE A 114 -12.35 -4.85 34.35
N SER A 115 -13.04 -3.88 34.94
CA SER A 115 -12.82 -3.50 36.34
C SER A 115 -13.51 -4.52 37.24
N ILE A 116 -12.72 -5.41 37.85
CA ILE A 116 -13.21 -6.36 38.86
C ILE A 116 -13.07 -5.70 40.23
N LEU A 117 -14.18 -5.53 40.95
CA LEU A 117 -14.17 -5.19 42.37
C LEU A 117 -13.59 -6.39 43.14
N LYS A 118 -12.39 -6.22 43.71
CA LYS A 118 -11.82 -7.15 44.66
C LYS A 118 -12.51 -6.93 46.01
N THR A 119 -13.53 -7.71 46.33
CA THR A 119 -14.04 -7.76 47.70
C THR A 119 -13.06 -8.60 48.54
N THR A 120 -12.27 -7.90 49.35
CA THR A 120 -11.41 -8.49 50.37
C THR A 120 -12.26 -9.17 51.44
N GLY A 121 -12.00 -10.47 51.64
CA GLY A 121 -11.99 -11.12 52.95
C GLY A 121 -13.35 -11.42 53.59
N PHE A 122 -13.89 -12.61 53.32
CA PHE A 122 -14.54 -13.36 54.39
C PHE A 122 -13.44 -14.01 55.23
N SER A 123 -13.12 -13.42 56.38
CA SER A 123 -12.53 -14.17 57.49
C SER A 123 -13.67 -14.81 58.27
N GLN A 124 -13.77 -16.14 58.22
CA GLN A 124 -14.38 -16.89 59.32
C GLN A 124 -13.53 -16.65 60.57
N GLU A 125 -14.14 -16.14 61.65
CA GLU A 125 -14.00 -16.63 63.04
C GLU A 125 -14.53 -15.61 64.08
N GLN A 126 -15.41 -16.09 64.98
CA GLN A 126 -15.71 -15.66 66.37
C GLN A 126 -16.32 -14.25 66.54
N PHE A 127 -17.55 -14.02 67.01
CA PHE A 127 -18.40 -14.61 68.05
C PHE A 127 -19.89 -14.43 67.68
#